data_AF-A0AAU7YS83-F1
#
_entry.id   AF-A0AAU7YS83-F1
#
_cell.length_a   1.000
_cell.length_b   1.000
_cell.length_c   1.000
_cell.angle_alpha   90.00
_cell.angle_beta   90.00
_cell.angle_gamma   90.00
#
_symmetry.space_group_name_H-M   'P 1'
#
loop_
_entity.id
_entity.type
_entity.pdbx_description
1 polymer ?
#
loop_
_entity_poly.entity_id
_entity_poly.type
_entity_poly.pdbx_seq_one_letter_code
_entity_poly.pdbx_strand_id
1 'polypeptide(L)' 'MVRALTSLESIFNAVNLNFITFSNLLQNKEAGGEIFTTFLIAIAAAEAATGLATALSLQRNRRSTRIDQFNLLKW' A
#
# COMPACT_ATOMS: atom_id res chain seq x y z
N MET A 1 -12.83 -1.32 5.30
CA MET A 1 -11.40 -1.73 5.33
C MET A 1 -10.81 -1.77 3.92
N VAL A 2 -11.39 -2.54 2.99
CA VAL A 2 -10.87 -2.67 1.61
C VAL A 2 -10.64 -1.33 0.90
N ARG A 3 -11.58 -0.37 1.02
CA ARG A 3 -11.41 0.98 0.44
C ARG A 3 -10.16 1.72 0.94
N ALA A 4 -9.76 1.50 2.19
CA ALA A 4 -8.55 2.11 2.74
C ALA A 4 -7.29 1.46 2.13
N LEU A 5 -7.30 0.12 1.95
CA LEU A 5 -6.21 -0.61 1.29
C LEU A 5 -6.02 -0.14 -0.16
N THR A 6 -7.11 0.01 -0.92
CA THR A 6 -7.05 0.56 -2.28
C THR A 6 -6.53 2.01 -2.32
N SER A 7 -6.78 2.80 -1.26
CA SER A 7 -6.26 4.16 -1.18
C SER A 7 -4.75 4.18 -0.92
N LEU A 8 -4.23 3.23 -0.13
CA LEU A 8 -2.79 3.05 0.08
C LEU A 8 -2.07 2.65 -1.22
N GLU A 9 -2.64 1.75 -2.01
CA GLU A 9 -2.10 1.38 -3.32
C GLU A 9 -1.98 2.61 -4.26
N SER A 10 -2.98 3.48 -4.26
CA SER A 10 -2.94 4.73 -5.04
C SER A 10 -1.80 5.66 -4.60
N ILE A 11 -1.49 5.70 -3.30
CA ILE A 11 -0.37 6.49 -2.78
C ILE A 11 0.96 5.88 -3.22
N PHE A 12 1.13 4.56 -3.13
CA PHE A 12 2.35 3.90 -3.60
C PHE A 12 2.58 4.11 -5.10
N ASN A 13 1.53 4.08 -5.91
CA ASN A 13 1.65 4.38 -7.35
C ASN A 13 2.10 5.83 -7.60
N ALA A 14 1.60 6.80 -6.83
CA ALA A 14 2.03 8.19 -6.92
C ALA A 14 3.52 8.37 -6.51
N VAL A 15 3.97 7.62 -5.50
CA VAL A 15 5.38 7.61 -5.08
C VAL A 15 6.27 7.00 -6.18
N ASN A 16 5.86 5.88 -6.78
CA ASN A 16 6.59 5.24 -7.89
C ASN A 16 6.75 6.17 -9.09
N LEU A 17 5.67 6.88 -9.48
CA LEU A 17 5.74 7.88 -10.55
C LEU A 17 6.74 8.98 -10.23
N ASN A 18 6.74 9.51 -9.00
CA ASN A 18 7.72 10.51 -8.59
C ASN A 18 9.15 9.98 -8.72
N PHE A 19 9.43 8.77 -8.24
CA PHE A 19 10.77 8.18 -8.33
C PHE A 19 11.26 8.02 -9.77
N ILE A 20 10.41 7.51 -10.66
CA ILE A 20 10.76 7.35 -12.07
C ILE A 20 10.97 8.73 -12.73
N THR A 21 10.08 9.69 -12.47
CA THR A 21 10.19 11.05 -13.02
C THR A 21 11.46 11.75 -12.56
N PHE A 22 11.80 11.71 -11.27
CA PHE A 22 13.04 12.31 -10.76
C PHE A 22 14.29 11.61 -11.29
N SER A 23 14.27 10.28 -11.42
CA SER A 23 15.38 9.53 -12.01
C SER A 23 15.64 9.95 -13.45
N ASN A 24 14.57 10.19 -14.22
CA ASN A 24 14.68 10.65 -15.61
C ASN A 24 15.16 12.11 -15.69
N LEU A 25 14.61 12.99 -14.84
CA LEU A 25 14.90 14.43 -14.85
C LEU A 25 16.35 14.75 -14.45
N LEU A 26 16.90 14.01 -13.48
CA LEU A 26 18.26 14.20 -12.96
C LEU A 26 19.34 13.63 -13.89
N GLN A 27 18.98 13.09 -15.06
CA GLN A 27 19.90 12.46 -16.02
C GLN A 27 20.87 11.47 -15.37
N ASN A 28 20.37 10.77 -14.34
CA ASN A 28 21.16 9.77 -13.65
C ASN A 28 21.36 8.61 -14.63
N LYS A 29 22.59 8.44 -15.13
CA LYS A 29 22.97 7.29 -15.97
C LYS A 29 22.84 5.96 -15.22
N GLU A 30 22.74 6.04 -13.90
CA GLU A 30 22.50 4.91 -13.01
C GLU A 30 20.99 4.78 -12.76
N ALA A 31 20.43 3.60 -13.04
CA ALA A 31 19.00 3.26 -12.96
C ALA A 31 18.43 3.23 -11.52
N GLY A 32 18.88 4.14 -10.64
CA GLY A 32 18.55 4.14 -9.21
C GLY A 32 17.06 4.25 -8.91
N GLY A 33 16.32 5.10 -9.64
CA GLY A 33 14.87 5.25 -9.44
C GLY A 33 14.05 4.04 -9.89
N GLU A 34 14.49 3.35 -10.94
CA GLU A 34 13.83 2.13 -11.45
C GLU A 34 14.02 0.95 -10.49
N ILE A 35 15.24 0.80 -9.95
CA ILE A 35 15.56 -0.21 -8.93
C ILE A 35 14.72 0.04 -7.67
N PHE A 36 14.68 1.30 -7.19
CA PHE A 36 13.90 1.64 -5.99
C PHE A 36 12.40 1.40 -6.18
N THR A 37 11.86 1.73 -7.35
CA THR A 37 10.45 1.48 -7.70
C THR A 37 10.11 -0.01 -7.66
N THR A 38 11.03 -0.88 -8.06
CA THR A 38 10.84 -2.34 -8.01
C THR A 38 10.67 -2.83 -6.57
N PHE A 39 11.46 -2.30 -5.62
CA PHE A 39 11.30 -2.62 -4.20
C PHE A 39 9.98 -2.11 -3.63
N LEU A 40 9.56 -0.90 -4.01
CA LEU A 40 8.26 -0.33 -3.61
C LEU A 40 7.08 -1.21 -4.07
N ILE A 41 7.12 -1.72 -5.31
CA ILE A 41 6.10 -2.65 -5.81
C ILE A 41 6.10 -3.96 -4.99
N ALA A 42 7.27 -4.49 -4.64
CA ALA A 42 7.35 -5.70 -3.81
C ALA A 42 6.77 -5.48 -2.40
N ILE A 43 7.02 -4.31 -1.80
CA ILE A 43 6.45 -3.93 -0.50
C ILE A 43 4.93 -3.75 -0.60
N ALA A 44 4.44 -3.07 -1.65
CA ALA A 44 3.01 -2.91 -1.88
C ALA A 44 2.30 -4.27 -2.02
N ALA A 45 2.88 -5.20 -2.77
CA ALA A 45 2.35 -6.56 -2.90
C ALA A 45 2.28 -7.29 -1.54
N ALA A 46 3.30 -7.15 -0.70
CA ALA A 46 3.33 -7.74 0.63
C ALA A 46 2.30 -7.10 1.59
N GLU A 47 2.13 -5.77 1.51
CA GLU A 47 1.15 -5.01 2.27
C GLU A 47 -0.27 -5.41 1.88
N ALA A 48 -0.60 -5.44 0.59
CA ALA A 48 -1.89 -5.86 0.10
C ALA A 48 -2.26 -7.27 0.58
N ALA A 49 -1.33 -8.23 0.48
CA ALA A 49 -1.54 -9.59 0.98
C ALA A 49 -1.83 -9.62 2.49
N THR A 50 -1.06 -8.87 3.28
CA THR A 50 -1.21 -8.80 4.75
C THR A 50 -2.49 -8.07 5.16
N GLY A 51 -2.85 -6.99 4.47
CA GLY A 51 -4.05 -6.20 4.72
C GLY A 51 -5.33 -6.95 4.37
N LEU A 52 -5.34 -7.69 3.25
CA LEU A 52 -6.43 -8.60 2.89
C LEU A 52 -6.56 -9.76 3.88
N ALA A 53 -5.47 -10.39 4.28
CA ALA A 53 -5.49 -11.46 5.29
C ALA A 53 -6.11 -10.97 6.61
N THR A 54 -5.73 -9.77 7.04
CA THR A 54 -6.29 -9.13 8.24
C THR A 54 -7.77 -8.81 8.07
N ALA A 55 -8.17 -8.26 6.92
CA ALA A 55 -9.57 -7.96 6.60
C ALA A 55 -10.45 -9.22 6.60
N LEU A 56 -9.94 -10.34 6.07
CA LEU A 56 -10.63 -11.63 6.06
C LEU A 56 -10.74 -12.22 7.47
N SER A 57 -9.68 -12.14 8.28
CA SER A 57 -9.71 -12.58 9.68
C SER A 57 -10.75 -11.80 10.50
N LEU A 58 -10.83 -10.49 10.30
CA LEU A 58 -11.86 -9.64 10.92
C LEU A 58 -13.26 -9.99 10.43
N GLN A 59 -13.44 -10.20 9.12
CA GLN A 59 -14.72 -10.61 8.55
C GLN A 59 -15.19 -11.94 9.14
N ARG A 60 -14.29 -12.90 9.39
CA ARG A 60 -14.62 -14.18 10.00
C ARG A 60 -15.11 -14.06 11.45
N ASN A 61 -14.53 -13.14 12.22
CA ASN A 61 -14.85 -12.95 13.64
C ASN A 61 -16.04 -12.01 13.89
N ARG A 62 -16.26 -11.00 13.04
CA ARG A 62 -17.23 -9.91 13.29
C ARG A 62 -18.30 -9.75 12.20
N ARG A 63 -18.23 -10.53 11.11
CA ARG A 63 -19.11 -10.46 9.90
C ARG A 63 -19.20 -9.07 9.25
N SER A 64 -18.35 -8.12 9.65
CA SER A 64 -18.33 -6.74 9.14
C SER A 64 -16.89 -6.29 8.90
N THR A 65 -16.66 -5.61 7.77
CA THR A 65 -15.40 -4.97 7.40
C THR A 65 -15.42 -3.44 7.57
N ARG A 66 -16.46 -2.90 8.23
CA ARG A 66 -16.61 -1.46 8.47
C ARG A 66 -15.63 -0.99 9.54
N ILE A 67 -14.79 -0.01 9.18
CA ILE A 67 -13.70 0.47 10.05
C ILE A 67 -14.27 1.12 11.33
N ASP A 68 -15.36 1.88 11.18
CA ASP A 68 -16.00 2.63 12.27
C ASP A 68 -16.55 1.73 13.41
N GLN A 69 -16.78 0.45 13.12
CA GLN A 69 -17.31 -0.51 14.08
C GLN A 69 -16.21 -1.14 14.96
N PHE A 70 -14.93 -0.88 14.67
CA PHE A 70 -13.80 -1.39 15.44
C PHE A 70 -13.39 -0.44 16.58
N ASN A 71 -14.31 -0.13 17.50
CA ASN A 71 -14.05 0.75 18.66
C ASN A 71 -13.89 -0.02 19.99
N LEU A 72 -13.51 -1.29 19.93
CA LEU A 72 -13.45 -2.16 21.11
C LEU A 72 -12.43 -1.72 22.18
N LEU A 73 -11.45 -0.90 21.79
CA LEU A 73 -10.37 -0.38 22.63
C LEU A 73 -10.57 1.09 23.01
N LYS A 74 -11.76 1.64 22.77
CA LYS A 74 -12.10 3.01 23.18
C LYS A 74 -12.42 3.02 24.67
N TRP A 75 -11.77 3.91 25.41
CA TRP A 75 -12.04 4.15 26.84
C TRP A 75 -13.35 4.91 27.02
#